data_AF-A0A3D1FXD5-F1
#
_entry.id   AF-A0A3D1FXD5-F1
#
_cell.length_a   1.000
_cell.length_b   1.000
_cell.length_c   1.000
_cell.angle_alpha   90.00
_cell.angle_beta   90.00
_cell.angle_gamma   90.00
#
_symmetry.space_group_name_H-M   'P 1'
#
loop_
_entity.id
_entity.type
_entity.pdbx_description
1 polymer ?
#
loop_
_entity_poly.entity_id
_entity_poly.type
_entity_poly.pdbx_seq_one_letter_code
_entity_poly.pdbx_strand_id
1 'polypeptide(L)' 'MKEQLRAFEERPAEVVFHWHDAETEAKGWVVINSLRGGAAGGGTRMRSGLTENEVLSLAKTMEIKFTVDGPAIGGAKS' A
#
# COMPACT_ATOMS: atom_id res chain seq x y z
N MET A 1 -10.97 10.88 16.93
CA MET A 1 -10.87 9.55 16.27
C MET A 1 -11.37 9.56 14.82
N LYS A 2 -12.66 9.80 14.53
CA LYS A 2 -13.18 9.76 13.13
C LYS A 2 -12.45 10.72 12.18
N GLU A 3 -12.16 11.94 12.64
CA GLU A 3 -11.43 12.95 11.85
C GLU A 3 -9.99 12.51 11.56
N GLN A 4 -9.31 11.88 12.52
CA GLN A 4 -7.94 11.38 12.35
C GLN A 4 -7.87 10.21 11.36
N LEU A 5 -8.86 9.31 11.43
CA LEU A 5 -8.97 8.21 10.46
C LEU A 5 -9.21 8.73 9.06
N ARG A 6 -10.11 9.72 8.90
CA ARG A 6 -10.35 10.36 7.61
C ARG A 6 -9.09 11.04 7.08
N ALA A 7 -8.41 11.82 7.90
CA ALA A 7 -7.16 12.48 7.52
C ALA A 7 -6.08 11.46 7.08
N PHE A 8 -6.02 10.29 7.73
CA PHE A 8 -5.12 9.21 7.35
C PHE A 8 -5.52 8.54 6.02
N GLU A 9 -6.82 8.30 5.82
CA GLU A 9 -7.36 7.75 4.57
C GLU A 9 -7.09 8.68 3.38
N GLU A 10 -7.29 9.99 3.57
CA GLU A 10 -7.10 11.03 2.56
C GLU A 10 -5.62 11.39 2.32
N ARG A 11 -4.72 11.08 3.26
CA ARG A 11 -3.28 11.34 3.09
C ARG A 11 -2.76 10.58 1.86
N PRO A 12 -2.08 11.24 0.91
CA PRO A 12 -1.50 10.54 -0.22
C PRO A 12 -0.44 9.53 0.24
N ALA A 13 -0.30 8.43 -0.51
CA ALA A 13 0.81 7.51 -0.35
C ALA A 13 2.13 8.20 -0.76
N GLU A 14 3.26 7.71 -0.22
CA GLU A 14 4.59 8.21 -0.59
C GLU A 14 4.87 7.97 -2.08
N VAL A 15 4.56 6.75 -2.55
CA VAL A 15 4.80 6.34 -3.94
C VAL A 15 3.72 5.35 -4.39
N VAL A 16 3.24 5.55 -5.62
CA VAL A 16 2.41 4.58 -6.35
C VAL A 16 3.09 4.28 -7.67
N PHE A 17 3.53 3.04 -7.86
CA PHE A 17 3.95 2.53 -9.16
C PHE A 17 2.78 1.82 -9.82
N HIS A 18 2.56 2.10 -11.09
CA HIS A 18 1.66 1.34 -11.94
C HIS A 18 2.50 0.72 -13.05
N TRP A 19 2.30 -0.57 -13.30
CA TRP A 19 2.99 -1.29 -14.37
C TRP A 19 1.99 -2.06 -15.22
N HIS A 20 2.38 -2.25 -16.47
CA HIS A 20 1.71 -3.09 -17.45
C HIS A 20 2.77 -4.00 -18.06
N ASP A 21 2.49 -5.30 -18.07
CA ASP A 21 3.39 -6.27 -18.67
C ASP A 21 3.34 -6.19 -20.20
N ALA A 22 4.48 -6.37 -20.87
CA ALA A 22 4.54 -6.21 -22.33
C ALA A 22 4.11 -7.47 -23.10
N GLU A 23 4.14 -8.64 -22.44
CA GLU A 23 3.87 -9.94 -23.06
C GLU A 23 2.47 -10.48 -22.71
N THR A 24 1.86 -9.97 -21.65
CA THR A 24 0.54 -10.39 -21.15
C THR A 24 -0.36 -9.19 -20.88
N GLU A 25 -1.65 -9.43 -20.60
CA GLU A 25 -2.61 -8.39 -20.20
C GLU A 25 -2.49 -8.01 -18.70
N ALA A 26 -1.45 -8.48 -18.02
CA ALA A 26 -1.27 -8.22 -16.61
C ALA A 26 -0.93 -6.75 -16.38
N LYS A 27 -1.65 -6.15 -15.43
CA LYS A 27 -1.34 -4.84 -14.86
C LYS A 27 -1.35 -4.94 -13.36
N GLY A 28 -0.58 -4.08 -12.70
CA GLY A 28 -0.53 -4.09 -11.25
C GLY A 28 0.00 -2.80 -10.68
N TRP A 29 -0.11 -2.70 -9.37
CA TRP A 29 0.31 -1.54 -8.61
C TRP A 29 1.24 -1.96 -7.51
N VAL A 30 2.23 -1.14 -7.22
CA VAL A 30 3.02 -1.22 -5.99
C VAL A 30 2.84 0.09 -5.27
N VAL A 31 2.24 0.05 -4.09
CA VAL A 31 1.99 1.22 -3.25
C VAL A 31 2.91 1.17 -2.04
N ILE A 32 3.66 2.25 -1.82
CA ILE A 32 4.40 2.53 -0.58
C ILE A 32 3.63 3.65 0.12
N ASN A 33 2.91 3.34 1.20
CA ASN A 33 2.11 4.34 1.92
C ASN A 33 2.95 5.14 2.93
N SER A 34 4.03 4.54 3.44
CA SER A 34 5.00 5.19 4.32
C SER A 34 6.34 4.46 4.27
N LEU A 35 7.40 5.18 4.65
CA LEU A 35 8.70 4.62 4.99
C LEU A 35 8.97 4.86 6.48
N ARG A 36 9.49 3.85 7.16
CA ARG A 36 10.00 3.97 8.54
C ARG A 36 11.32 3.20 8.61
N GLY A 37 12.35 3.83 9.17
CA GLY A 37 13.69 3.25 9.18
C GLY A 37 14.27 2.98 7.78
N GLY A 38 13.78 3.68 6.75
CA GLY A 38 14.22 3.51 5.36
C GLY A 38 13.62 2.31 4.62
N ALA A 39 12.64 1.61 5.20
CA ALA A 39 12.00 0.45 4.58
C ALA A 39 10.46 0.49 4.70
N ALA A 40 9.80 -0.31 3.87
CA ALA A 40 8.37 -0.59 3.93
C ALA A 40 8.10 -2.06 3.54
N GLY A 41 6.96 -2.62 3.97
CA GLY A 41 6.64 -4.00 3.68
C GLY A 41 5.14 -4.31 3.55
N GLY A 42 4.87 -5.43 2.90
CA GLY A 42 3.55 -6.04 2.77
C GLY A 42 3.56 -7.12 1.70
N GLY A 43 2.59 -8.03 1.75
CA GLY A 43 2.51 -9.12 0.77
C GLY A 43 1.92 -8.66 -0.57
N THR A 44 2.02 -9.51 -1.59
CA THR A 44 1.38 -9.31 -2.90
C THR A 44 -0.05 -9.86 -2.91
N ARG A 45 -1.00 -9.14 -3.51
CA ARG A 45 -2.36 -9.59 -3.74
C ARG A 45 -2.60 -9.78 -5.23
N MET A 46 -2.91 -11.01 -5.62
CA MET A 46 -3.14 -11.36 -7.02
C MET A 46 -4.57 -11.89 -7.19
N ARG A 47 -5.41 -11.15 -7.93
CA ARG A 47 -6.76 -11.58 -8.33
C ARG A 47 -7.20 -10.84 -9.59
N SER A 48 -8.09 -11.45 -10.37
CA SER A 48 -8.78 -10.75 -11.45
C SER A 48 -9.61 -9.59 -10.90
N GLY A 49 -9.58 -8.43 -11.58
CA GLY A 49 -10.32 -7.23 -11.19
C GLY A 49 -9.77 -6.50 -9.95
N LEU A 50 -8.49 -6.67 -9.61
CA LEU A 50 -7.81 -5.84 -8.61
C LEU A 50 -7.76 -4.38 -9.08
N THR A 51 -7.93 -3.43 -8.16
CA THR A 51 -7.89 -1.99 -8.45
C THR A 51 -6.80 -1.29 -7.64
N GLU A 52 -6.33 -0.16 -8.14
CA GLU A 52 -5.38 0.71 -7.42
C GLU A 52 -5.86 1.06 -6.02
N ASN A 53 -7.14 1.44 -5.88
CA ASN A 53 -7.74 1.80 -4.60
C ASN A 53 -7.69 0.65 -3.58
N GLU A 54 -7.85 -0.59 -4.03
CA GLU A 54 -7.73 -1.76 -3.15
C GLU A 54 -6.29 -1.94 -2.67
N VAL A 55 -5.30 -1.81 -3.57
CA VAL A 55 -3.87 -1.89 -3.21
C VAL A 55 -3.48 -0.76 -2.25
N LEU A 56 -3.95 0.47 -2.51
CA LEU A 56 -3.74 1.63 -1.66
C LEU A 56 -4.32 1.44 -0.24
N SER A 57 -5.56 0.98 -0.14
CA SER A 57 -6.22 0.72 1.15
C SER A 57 -5.49 -0.36 1.96
N LEU A 58 -5.01 -1.41 1.29
CA LEU A 58 -4.22 -2.46 1.92
C LEU A 58 -2.85 -1.95 2.36
N ALA A 59 -2.17 -1.11 1.58
CA ALA A 59 -0.89 -0.50 1.97
C ALA A 59 -1.03 0.42 3.20
N LYS A 60 -2.12 1.20 3.28
CA LYS A 60 -2.49 1.98 4.47
C LYS A 60 -2.71 1.09 5.69
N THR A 61 -3.39 -0.03 5.53
CA THR A 61 -3.58 -1.00 6.60
C THR A 61 -2.26 -1.61 7.07
N MET A 62 -1.30 -1.84 6.16
CA MET A 62 0.04 -2.31 6.51
C MET A 62 0.83 -1.31 7.35
N GLU A 63 0.67 0.00 7.13
CA GLU A 63 1.28 1.03 7.99
C GLU A 63 0.73 0.96 9.41
N ILE A 64 -0.60 0.89 9.56
CA ILE A 64 -1.24 0.75 10.87
C ILE A 64 -0.74 -0.52 11.55
N LYS A 65 -0.71 -1.64 10.81
CA LYS A 65 -0.22 -2.91 11.31
C LYS A 65 1.19 -2.77 11.87
N PHE A 66 2.17 -2.31 11.09
CA PHE A 66 3.56 -2.22 11.55
C PHE A 66 3.82 -1.08 12.54
N THR A 67 2.91 -0.12 12.65
CA THR A 67 2.95 0.88 13.72
C THR A 67 2.59 0.26 15.07
N VAL A 68 1.61 -0.65 15.08
CA VAL A 68 1.09 -1.29 16.31
C VAL A 68 1.81 -2.59 16.64
N ASP A 69 2.05 -3.43 15.65
CA ASP A 69 2.60 -4.78 15.77
C ASP A 69 3.42 -5.17 14.52
N GLY A 70 4.72 -5.34 14.73
CA GLY A 70 5.64 -5.80 13.69
C GLY A 70 6.96 -5.03 13.66
N PRO A 71 7.76 -5.24 12.59
CA PRO A 71 9.02 -4.55 12.42
C PRO A 71 8.82 -3.03 12.30
N ALA A 72 9.83 -2.26 12.71
CA ALA A 72 9.83 -0.79 12.66
C ALA A 72 10.03 -0.25 11.21
N ILE A 73 9.17 -0.69 10.29
CA ILE A 73 9.14 -0.35 8.87
C ILE A 73 7.78 0.25 8.48
N GLY A 74 7.70 0.90 7.32
CA GLY A 74 6.48 1.50 6.79
C GLY A 74 5.55 0.49 6.09
N GLY A 75 4.38 0.96 5.68
CA GLY A 75 3.37 0.13 5.02
C GLY A 75 3.51 0.12 3.49
N ALA A 76 3.51 -1.06 2.89
CA ALA A 76 3.45 -1.22 1.43
C ALA A 76 2.50 -2.35 1.02
N LYS A 77 2.10 -2.38 -0.25
CA LYS A 77 1.33 -3.47 -0.84
C LYS A 77 1.56 -3.55 -2.34
N SER A 78 1.53 -4.78 -2.88
CA SER A 78 1.44 -5.06 -4.31
C SER A 78 0.19 -5.86 -4.64
#